data_AF-A0A916YCN3-F1
#
_entry.id   AF-A0A916YCN3-F1
#
_cell.length_a   1.000
_cell.length_b   1.000
_cell.length_c   1.000
_cell.angle_alpha   90.00
_cell.angle_beta   90.00
_cell.angle_gamma   90.00
#
_symmetry.space_group_name_H-M   'P 1'
#
loop_
_entity.id
_entity.type
_entity.pdbx_description
1 polymer ?
#
loop_
_entity_poly.entity_id
_entity_poly.type
_entity_poly.pdbx_seq_one_letter_code
_entity_poly.pdbx_strand_id
1 'polypeptide(L)'
;MAVLVEGISVIVRLDRVAEKYPNGRDAFFGDVPNSTLCHDEKIARAGFLSPREVKDYIELLESRGLVFLEEGRATDVAVVDQQRGISVPCDWLEFGRIPFGETGEKVGVCWLFEGPRKGHGLHFEGKSMSFAVPIGWEYEGSLSAEFAFVPTKSRN
;
A
#
# COMPACT_ATOMS: atom_id res chain seq x y z
N MET A 1 -11.60 -1.87 5.83
CA MET A 1 -10.29 -1.77 6.49
C MET A 1 -9.31 -1.23 5.45
N ALA A 2 -8.15 -0.76 5.87
CA ALA A 2 -7.09 -0.28 4.99
C ALA A 2 -5.78 -1.05 5.31
N VAL A 3 -4.73 -0.81 4.55
CA VAL A 3 -3.38 -1.33 4.79
C VAL A 3 -2.39 -0.17 4.91
N LEU A 4 -1.38 -0.32 5.77
CA LEU A 4 -0.30 0.66 5.92
C LEU A 4 0.46 0.86 4.60
N VAL A 5 0.78 2.11 4.29
CA VAL A 5 1.72 2.51 3.24
C VAL A 5 2.92 3.17 3.88
N GLU A 6 4.06 2.49 3.78
CA GLU A 6 5.34 2.93 4.33
C GLU A 6 6.45 2.69 3.30
N GLY A 7 7.38 3.64 3.12
CA GLY A 7 8.38 3.57 2.05
C GLY A 7 7.75 3.45 0.67
N ILE A 8 8.19 2.44 -0.10
CA ILE A 8 7.54 2.06 -1.37
C ILE A 8 6.73 0.78 -1.12
N SER A 9 5.42 0.85 -1.38
CA SER A 9 4.49 -0.24 -1.10
C SER A 9 3.90 -0.81 -2.38
N VAL A 10 3.98 -2.13 -2.55
CA VAL A 10 3.30 -2.88 -3.60
C VAL A 10 1.98 -3.38 -3.02
N ILE A 11 0.87 -2.90 -3.59
CA ILE A 11 -0.50 -3.24 -3.21
C ILE A 11 -1.07 -4.22 -4.23
N VAL A 12 -1.66 -5.32 -3.76
CA VAL A 12 -2.18 -6.38 -4.62
C VAL A 12 -3.63 -6.67 -4.28
N ARG A 13 -4.47 -6.78 -5.32
CA ARG A 13 -5.87 -7.19 -5.22
C ARG A 13 -6.01 -8.67 -4.85
N LEU A 14 -6.65 -8.96 -3.71
CA LEU A 14 -6.77 -10.34 -3.22
C LEU A 14 -7.82 -11.16 -3.95
N ASP A 15 -8.82 -10.53 -4.58
CA ASP A 15 -9.76 -11.21 -5.48
C ASP A 15 -9.04 -11.72 -6.73
N ARG A 16 -8.11 -10.94 -7.28
CA ARG A 16 -7.25 -11.32 -8.42
C ARG A 16 -6.25 -12.40 -8.06
N VAL A 17 -5.69 -12.36 -6.85
CA VAL A 17 -4.85 -13.45 -6.35
C VAL A 17 -5.63 -14.76 -6.30
N ALA A 18 -6.87 -14.74 -5.78
CA ALA A 18 -7.71 -15.94 -5.71
C ALA A 18 -8.07 -16.50 -7.09
N GLU A 19 -8.22 -15.63 -8.09
CA GLU A 19 -8.58 -16.01 -9.47
C GLU A 19 -7.38 -16.51 -10.29
N LYS A 20 -6.23 -15.83 -10.20
CA LYS A 20 -5.13 -15.96 -11.17
C LYS A 20 -3.87 -16.61 -10.59
N TYR A 21 -3.62 -16.47 -9.28
CA TYR A 21 -2.34 -16.86 -8.70
C TYR A 21 -2.23 -18.38 -8.52
N PRO A 22 -1.16 -19.03 -9.01
CA PRO A 22 -0.96 -20.47 -8.83
C PRO A 22 -0.98 -20.87 -7.36
N ASN A 23 -1.80 -21.86 -7.01
CA ASN A 23 -2.02 -22.32 -5.63
C ASN A 23 -2.61 -21.26 -4.67
N GLY A 24 -3.18 -20.19 -5.22
CA GLY A 24 -3.99 -19.21 -4.49
C GLY A 24 -3.23 -18.37 -3.47
N ARG A 25 -3.94 -17.95 -2.44
CA ARG A 25 -3.50 -16.93 -1.47
C ARG A 25 -2.29 -17.35 -0.64
N ASP A 26 -2.22 -18.61 -0.22
CA ASP A 26 -1.12 -19.08 0.63
C ASP A 26 0.22 -19.04 -0.12
N ALA A 27 0.21 -19.43 -1.40
CA ALA A 27 1.39 -19.31 -2.25
C ALA A 27 1.78 -17.86 -2.51
N PHE A 28 0.80 -16.97 -2.74
CA PHE A 28 1.06 -15.54 -2.85
C PHE A 28 1.71 -14.97 -1.57
N PHE A 29 1.20 -15.32 -0.39
CA PHE A 29 1.80 -14.88 0.87
C PHE A 29 3.20 -15.47 1.09
N GLY A 30 3.44 -16.71 0.66
CA GLY A 30 4.76 -17.35 0.70
C GLY A 30 5.78 -16.75 -0.25
N ASP A 31 5.34 -16.14 -1.35
CA ASP A 31 6.19 -15.50 -2.36
C ASP A 31 6.55 -14.03 -2.00
N VAL A 32 6.03 -13.49 -0.88
CA VAL A 32 6.44 -12.17 -0.38
C VAL A 32 7.90 -12.22 0.09
N PRO A 33 8.81 -11.39 -0.46
CA PRO A 33 10.25 -11.60 -0.32
C PRO A 33 10.82 -11.14 1.03
N ASN A 34 9.99 -10.60 1.93
CA ASN A 34 10.41 -10.04 3.21
C ASN A 34 9.28 -10.07 4.24
N SER A 35 9.58 -9.71 5.49
CA SER A 35 8.62 -9.74 6.60
C SER A 35 7.76 -8.47 6.73
N THR A 36 7.39 -7.84 5.62
CA THR A 36 6.59 -6.59 5.63
C THR A 36 5.14 -6.77 5.19
N LEU A 37 4.71 -8.01 4.96
CA LEU A 37 3.35 -8.33 4.57
C LEU A 37 2.35 -7.83 5.62
N CYS A 38 1.37 -7.05 5.17
CA CYS A 38 0.12 -6.86 5.87
C CYS A 38 -1.04 -6.89 4.87
N HIS A 39 -2.25 -7.19 5.33
CA HIS A 39 -3.40 -7.27 4.45
C HIS A 39 -4.69 -6.99 5.19
N ASP A 40 -5.73 -6.62 4.44
CA ASP A 40 -7.11 -6.78 4.87
C ASP A 40 -7.78 -7.90 4.08
N GLU A 41 -9.11 -7.88 3.98
CA GLU A 41 -9.85 -8.90 3.23
C GLU A 41 -9.78 -8.72 1.71
N LYS A 42 -9.52 -7.49 1.24
CA LYS A 42 -9.62 -7.07 -0.17
C LYS A 42 -8.26 -6.84 -0.82
N ILE A 43 -7.27 -6.33 -0.08
CA ILE A 43 -5.93 -6.04 -0.58
C ILE A 43 -4.83 -6.52 0.37
N ALA A 44 -3.67 -6.84 -0.19
CA ALA A 44 -2.43 -7.10 0.52
C ALA A 44 -1.37 -6.06 0.16
N ARG A 45 -0.42 -5.84 1.06
CA ARG A 45 0.69 -4.90 0.91
C ARG A 45 2.01 -5.57 1.28
N ALA A 46 3.00 -5.41 0.42
CA ALA A 46 4.41 -5.64 0.71
C ALA A 46 5.19 -4.32 0.61
N GLY A 47 6.09 -4.08 1.55
CA GLY A 47 6.91 -2.88 1.68
C GLY A 47 8.36 -3.07 1.26
N PHE A 48 8.93 -2.02 0.68
CA PHE A 48 10.28 -2.00 0.13
C PHE A 48 10.96 -0.65 0.37
N LEU A 49 12.30 -0.68 0.43
CA LEU A 49 13.14 0.51 0.55
C LEU A 49 13.74 0.96 -0.79
N SER A 50 13.67 0.12 -1.82
CA SER A 50 14.28 0.40 -3.11
C SER A 50 13.34 0.14 -4.30
N PRO A 51 13.37 0.99 -5.35
CA PRO A 51 12.63 0.75 -6.59
C PRO A 51 13.05 -0.54 -7.31
N ARG A 52 14.28 -1.01 -7.09
CA ARG A 52 14.79 -2.24 -7.69
C ARG A 52 14.06 -3.46 -7.13
N GLU A 53 13.95 -3.58 -5.82
CA GLU A 53 13.23 -4.71 -5.19
C GLU A 53 11.74 -4.69 -5.55
N VAL A 54 11.15 -3.49 -5.68
CA VAL A 54 9.78 -3.34 -6.16
C VAL A 54 9.62 -3.90 -7.57
N LYS A 55 10.56 -3.56 -8.47
CA LYS A 55 10.57 -4.10 -9.83
C LYS A 55 10.69 -5.62 -9.82
N ASP A 56 11.68 -6.16 -9.09
CA ASP A 56 11.91 -7.61 -9.02
C ASP A 56 10.67 -8.35 -8.49
N TYR A 57 9.97 -7.77 -7.49
CA TYR A 57 8.74 -8.34 -6.97
C TYR A 57 7.56 -8.25 -7.94
N ILE A 58 7.42 -7.15 -8.69
CA ILE A 58 6.39 -7.04 -9.74
C ILE A 58 6.62 -8.07 -10.83
N GLU A 59 7.86 -8.26 -11.30
CA GLU A 59 8.19 -9.28 -12.30
C GLU A 59 7.83 -10.69 -11.81
N LEU A 60 8.05 -10.98 -10.51
CA LEU A 60 7.57 -12.21 -9.89
C LEU A 60 6.04 -12.33 -9.96
N LEU A 61 5.29 -11.30 -9.53
CA LEU A 61 3.83 -11.32 -9.55
C LEU A 61 3.28 -11.50 -10.98
N GLU A 62 3.88 -10.87 -11.97
CA GLU A 62 3.51 -11.00 -13.38
C GLU A 62 3.81 -12.41 -13.92
N SER A 63 4.95 -13.00 -13.54
CA SER A 63 5.25 -14.40 -13.86
C SER A 63 4.26 -15.40 -13.24
N ARG A 64 3.50 -14.96 -12.23
CA ARG A 64 2.45 -15.71 -11.54
C ARG A 64 1.05 -15.35 -12.02
N GLY A 65 0.93 -14.62 -13.13
CA GLY A 65 -0.34 -14.35 -13.81
C GLY A 65 -1.10 -13.11 -13.33
N LEU A 66 -0.55 -12.33 -12.40
CA LEU A 66 -1.09 -11.01 -12.08
C LEU A 66 -0.65 -9.98 -13.13
N VAL A 67 -1.37 -8.88 -13.24
CA VAL A 67 -1.07 -7.79 -14.17
C VAL A 67 -0.78 -6.52 -13.38
N PHE A 68 0.42 -5.95 -13.55
CA PHE A 68 0.70 -4.63 -12.99
C PHE A 68 0.04 -3.54 -13.81
N LEU A 69 0.37 -3.44 -15.10
CA LEU A 69 -0.12 -2.36 -15.97
C LEU A 69 -0.87 -2.88 -17.19
N GLU A 70 -2.04 -2.30 -17.44
CA GLU A 70 -2.78 -2.42 -18.69
C GLU A 70 -3.16 -1.03 -19.19
N GLU A 71 -2.81 -0.70 -20.43
CA GLU A 71 -3.05 0.64 -21.02
C GLU A 71 -2.56 1.82 -20.14
N GLY A 72 -1.44 1.62 -19.42
CA GLY A 72 -0.85 2.61 -18.53
C GLY A 72 -1.58 2.81 -17.20
N ARG A 73 -2.51 1.93 -16.83
CA ARG A 73 -3.24 1.94 -15.56
C ARG A 73 -2.92 0.69 -14.73
N ALA A 74 -2.92 0.84 -13.41
CA ALA A 74 -2.75 -0.28 -12.49
C ALA A 74 -3.97 -1.21 -12.50
N THR A 75 -3.76 -2.52 -12.68
CA THR A 75 -4.84 -3.51 -12.86
C THR A 75 -5.02 -4.43 -11.65
N ASP A 76 -4.12 -5.39 -11.42
CA ASP A 76 -4.16 -6.29 -10.26
C ASP A 76 -3.20 -5.84 -9.15
N VAL A 77 -2.15 -5.10 -9.55
CA VAL A 77 -1.07 -4.60 -8.69
C VAL A 77 -0.98 -3.08 -8.84
N ALA A 78 -0.67 -2.38 -7.75
CA ALA A 78 -0.38 -0.95 -7.75
C ALA A 78 0.87 -0.68 -6.90
N VAL A 79 1.65 0.33 -7.27
CA VAL A 79 2.78 0.82 -6.46
C VAL A 79 2.42 2.17 -5.86
N VAL A 80 2.60 2.28 -4.55
CA VAL A 80 2.29 3.48 -3.76
C VAL A 80 3.52 3.91 -3.01
N ASP A 81 3.95 5.14 -3.25
CA ASP A 81 5.02 5.79 -2.50
C ASP A 81 4.42 6.55 -1.33
N GLN A 82 4.96 6.36 -0.13
CA GLN A 82 4.44 7.00 1.09
C GLN A 82 4.35 8.53 0.99
N GLN A 83 5.21 9.18 0.20
CA GLN A 83 5.24 10.64 0.03
C GLN A 83 4.41 11.10 -1.18
N ARG A 84 4.47 10.37 -2.29
CA ARG A 84 3.87 10.78 -3.57
C ARG A 84 2.50 10.19 -3.83
N GLY A 85 2.11 9.16 -3.09
CA GLY A 85 0.87 8.41 -3.29
C GLY A 85 0.99 7.38 -4.41
N ILE A 86 -0.13 7.09 -5.07
CA ILE A 86 -0.21 6.08 -6.12
C ILE A 86 0.63 6.54 -7.33
N SER A 87 1.55 5.68 -7.78
CA SER A 87 2.57 6.03 -8.80
C SER A 87 2.03 6.15 -10.23
N VAL A 88 0.90 5.51 -10.52
CA VAL A 88 0.26 5.43 -11.85
C VAL A 88 -1.26 5.53 -11.67
N PRO A 89 -2.03 5.90 -12.70
CA PRO A 89 -3.48 5.92 -12.61
C PRO A 89 -4.03 4.57 -12.16
N CYS A 90 -4.93 4.57 -11.18
CA CYS A 90 -5.50 3.36 -10.59
C CYS A 90 -6.96 3.63 -10.21
N ASP A 91 -7.88 2.85 -10.77
CA ASP A 91 -9.31 3.08 -10.59
C ASP A 91 -9.87 2.40 -9.34
N TRP A 92 -9.19 1.37 -8.83
CA TRP A 92 -9.65 0.48 -7.76
C TRP A 92 -8.99 0.74 -6.40
N LEU A 93 -8.02 1.65 -6.32
CA LEU A 93 -7.29 1.95 -5.09
C LEU A 93 -7.46 3.41 -4.69
N GLU A 94 -7.56 3.64 -3.39
CA GLU A 94 -7.44 4.96 -2.78
C GLU A 94 -6.24 5.03 -1.85
N PHE A 95 -5.69 6.23 -1.73
CA PHE A 95 -4.57 6.53 -0.83
C PHE A 95 -4.89 7.76 0.00
N GLY A 96 -4.67 7.66 1.31
CA GLY A 96 -4.88 8.75 2.24
C GLY A 96 -3.79 8.81 3.30
N ARG A 97 -3.65 9.98 3.92
CA ARG A 97 -2.90 10.13 5.17
C ARG A 97 -3.88 10.37 6.30
N ILE A 98 -3.86 9.47 7.28
CA ILE A 98 -4.76 9.53 8.42
C ILE A 98 -3.98 9.84 9.70
N PRO A 99 -4.59 10.53 10.68
CA PRO A 99 -4.01 10.68 12.01
C PRO A 99 -3.72 9.31 12.64
N PHE A 100 -2.59 9.21 13.31
CA PHE A 100 -2.15 8.06 14.09
C PHE A 100 -1.64 8.55 15.45
N GLY A 101 -1.90 7.79 16.50
CA GLY A 101 -1.56 8.22 17.87
C GLY A 101 -2.39 9.40 18.37
N GLU A 102 -2.09 9.83 19.60
CA GLU A 102 -2.79 10.93 20.27
C GLU A 102 -2.22 12.31 19.90
N THR A 103 -1.00 12.34 19.38
CA THR A 103 -0.21 13.54 19.10
C THR A 103 -0.37 14.07 17.67
N GLY A 104 -1.19 13.40 16.86
CA GLY A 104 -1.60 13.89 15.53
C GLY A 104 -0.62 13.57 14.41
N GLU A 105 0.28 12.61 14.63
CA GLU A 105 1.12 12.03 13.59
C GLU A 105 0.29 11.47 12.45
N LYS A 106 0.91 11.27 11.29
CA LYS A 106 0.21 10.77 10.12
C LYS A 106 0.90 9.54 9.55
N VAL A 107 0.09 8.55 9.21
CA VAL A 107 0.50 7.38 8.46
C VAL A 107 -0.17 7.37 7.10
N GLY A 108 0.53 6.89 6.08
CA GLY A 108 -0.06 6.60 4.79
C GLY A 108 -0.87 5.31 4.87
N VAL A 109 -2.05 5.27 4.27
CA VAL A 109 -2.87 4.06 4.18
C VAL A 109 -3.54 3.96 2.83
N CYS A 110 -3.80 2.72 2.41
CA CYS A 110 -4.52 2.39 1.18
C CYS A 110 -5.70 1.48 1.45
N TRP A 111 -6.77 1.61 0.67
CA TRP A 111 -7.92 0.70 0.71
C TRP A 111 -8.51 0.52 -0.68
N LEU A 112 -9.13 -0.65 -0.91
CA LEU A 112 -9.86 -0.90 -2.15
C LEU A 112 -11.07 0.05 -2.23
N PHE A 113 -11.17 0.78 -3.34
CA PHE A 113 -12.29 1.66 -3.65
C PHE A 113 -12.52 1.70 -5.17
N GLU A 114 -13.65 1.15 -5.62
CA GLU A 114 -14.05 1.10 -7.04
C GLU A 114 -15.23 2.03 -7.35
N GLY A 115 -15.63 2.86 -6.37
CA GLY A 115 -16.76 3.77 -6.49
C GLY A 115 -16.44 5.08 -7.23
N PRO A 116 -17.47 5.88 -7.58
CA PRO A 116 -17.25 7.20 -8.12
C PRO A 116 -16.63 8.12 -7.06
N ARG A 117 -15.51 8.75 -7.42
CA ARG A 117 -14.84 9.78 -6.62
C ARG A 117 -15.62 11.10 -6.76
N LYS A 118 -16.50 11.38 -5.79
CA LYS A 118 -17.39 12.55 -5.79
C LYS A 118 -16.87 13.62 -4.82
N GLY A 119 -16.61 14.82 -5.33
CA GLY A 119 -16.13 15.94 -4.51
C GLY A 119 -14.67 15.80 -4.08
N HIS A 120 -14.22 16.76 -3.26
CA HIS A 120 -12.88 16.77 -2.68
C HIS A 120 -12.84 15.96 -1.37
N GLY A 121 -11.76 15.23 -1.12
CA GLY A 121 -11.54 14.49 0.12
C GLY A 121 -11.26 13.00 -0.09
N LEU A 122 -11.18 12.25 1.02
CA LEU A 122 -10.99 10.80 0.99
C LEU A 122 -12.33 10.09 0.78
N HIS A 123 -12.39 9.13 -0.14
CA HIS A 123 -13.57 8.32 -0.40
C HIS A 123 -13.42 6.94 0.26
N PHE A 124 -14.16 6.67 1.33
CA PHE A 124 -14.10 5.37 2.02
C PHE A 124 -15.48 4.86 2.43
N GLU A 125 -15.63 3.54 2.43
CA GLU A 125 -16.85 2.86 2.89
C GLU A 125 -16.82 2.77 4.43
N GLY A 126 -17.47 3.70 5.12
CA GLY A 126 -17.63 3.61 6.58
C GLY A 126 -17.75 4.96 7.30
N LYS A 127 -17.81 4.90 8.64
CA LYS A 127 -17.76 6.09 9.52
C LYS A 127 -16.40 6.25 10.21
N SER A 128 -15.60 5.19 10.26
CA SER A 128 -14.27 5.13 10.84
C SER A 128 -13.38 4.22 10.01
N MET A 129 -12.06 4.37 10.15
CA MET A 129 -11.07 3.58 9.43
C MET A 129 -10.11 2.93 10.42
N SER A 130 -10.02 1.60 10.36
CA SER A 130 -8.90 0.83 10.89
C SER A 130 -7.99 0.40 9.72
N PHE A 131 -6.73 0.10 10.02
CA PHE A 131 -5.78 -0.36 9.02
C PHE A 131 -4.88 -1.47 9.57
N ALA A 132 -4.42 -2.34 8.67
CA ALA A 132 -3.50 -3.42 8.97
C ALA A 132 -2.04 -2.96 8.86
N VAL A 133 -1.21 -3.41 9.79
CA VAL A 133 0.24 -3.17 9.83
C VAL A 133 0.99 -4.50 9.75
N PRO A 134 2.28 -4.50 9.33
CA PRO A 134 3.09 -5.70 9.37
C PRO A 134 3.21 -6.25 10.80
N ILE A 135 3.42 -7.56 10.93
CA ILE A 135 3.64 -8.19 12.24
C ILE A 135 4.86 -7.56 12.92
N GLY A 136 4.69 -7.11 14.16
CA GLY A 136 5.76 -6.48 14.94
C GLY A 136 6.09 -5.05 14.52
N TRP A 137 5.28 -4.42 13.67
CA TRP A 137 5.44 -3.01 13.34
C TRP A 137 5.05 -2.13 14.53
N GLU A 138 5.91 -1.17 14.84
CA GLU A 138 5.70 -0.10 15.82
C GLU A 138 5.89 1.23 15.11
N TYR A 139 5.22 2.29 15.59
CA TYR A 139 5.34 3.59 14.96
C TYR A 139 6.71 4.22 15.24
N GLU A 140 7.16 4.14 16.49
CA GLU A 140 8.45 4.65 16.93
C GLU A 140 9.60 3.98 16.17
N GLY A 141 10.44 4.77 15.50
CA GLY A 141 11.55 4.26 14.67
C GLY A 141 11.13 3.71 13.30
N SER A 142 9.85 3.79 12.94
CA SER A 142 9.38 3.46 11.58
C SER A 142 9.72 4.57 10.58
N LEU A 143 9.67 4.26 9.28
CA LEU A 143 9.78 5.31 8.25
C LEU A 143 8.61 6.30 8.36
N SER A 144 7.46 5.87 8.86
CA SER A 144 6.32 6.76 9.12
C SER A 144 6.60 7.79 10.23
N ALA A 145 7.45 7.48 11.20
CA ALA A 145 7.92 8.44 12.19
C ALA A 145 9.08 9.29 11.67
N GLU A 146 10.09 8.67 11.05
CA GLU A 146 11.32 9.36 10.62
C GLU A 146 11.08 10.37 9.49
N PHE A 147 10.19 10.05 8.54
CA PHE A 147 9.88 10.94 7.42
C PHE A 147 8.81 12.00 7.76
N ALA A 148 8.22 11.98 8.96
CA ALA A 148 7.30 13.02 9.44
C ALA A 148 8.03 14.27 9.95
N PHE A 149 9.31 14.17 10.33
CA PHE A 149 10.07 15.25 10.96
C PHE A 149 11.09 15.89 9.99
N VAL A 150 10.74 17.03 9.41
CA VAL A 150 11.73 17.98 8.85
C VAL A 150 11.62 19.30 9.62
N PRO A 151 12.39 19.50 10.71
CA PRO A 151 12.56 20.82 11.28
C PRO A 151 13.44 21.59 10.31
N THR A 152 12.84 22.57 9.64
CA THR A 152 13.61 23.61 8.98
C THR A 152 14.47 24.28 10.06
N LYS A 153 15.77 23.97 10.12
CA LYS A 153 16.70 24.82 10.86
C LYS A 153 16.63 26.20 10.22
N SER A 154 16.04 27.16 10.92
CA SER A 154 16.25 28.58 10.65
C SER A 154 17.75 28.81 10.71
N ARG A 155 18.37 29.08 9.55
CA ARG A 155 19.73 29.60 9.49
C ARG A 155 19.68 31.01 10.09
N ASN A 156 20.38 31.18 11.22
CA ASN A 156 20.78 32.47 11.76
C ASN A 156 21.62 33.24 10.74
#